data_AF-A0AAU5LF20-F1
#
_entry.id   AF-A0AAU5LF20-F1
#
_cell.length_a   1.000
_cell.length_b   1.000
_cell.length_c   1.000
_cell.angle_alpha   90.00
_cell.angle_beta   90.00
_cell.angle_gamma   90.00
#
_symmetry.space_group_name_H-M   'P 1'
#
loop_
_entity.id
_entity.type
_entity.pdbx_description
1 polymer ?
#
loop_
_entity_poly.entity_id
_entity_poly.type
_entity_poly.pdbx_seq_one_letter_code
_entity_poly.pdbx_strand_id
1 'polypeptide(L)'
;MLAELLAEGVMVFHGAMLVFFVIGGFLAWKWPKLIWAHLVIGLWNITIVLVDFPCPVTAVEKSLRREAGQVPYEGGYIRHYVDGTVYPAGYTWLAEIIGFSLVVISYLGFAWIMVRRRQRRRATAPHA
;
A
#
# COMPACT_ATOMS: atom_id res chain seq x y z
N MET A 1 -8.80 -26.99 -3.30
CA MET A 1 -7.43 -27.15 -2.76
C MET A 1 -6.44 -26.14 -3.37
N LEU A 2 -5.91 -26.30 -4.60
CA LEU A 2 -4.89 -25.36 -5.13
C LEU A 2 -5.43 -23.93 -5.34
N ALA A 3 -6.59 -23.78 -5.99
CA ALA A 3 -7.20 -22.48 -6.23
C ALA A 3 -7.55 -21.73 -4.92
N GLU A 4 -7.94 -22.47 -3.88
CA GLU A 4 -8.20 -21.92 -2.54
C GLU A 4 -6.92 -21.40 -1.89
N LEU A 5 -5.85 -22.20 -1.91
CA LEU A 5 -4.54 -21.77 -1.39
C LEU A 5 -4.02 -20.53 -2.12
N LEU A 6 -4.21 -20.46 -3.45
CA LEU A 6 -3.85 -19.29 -4.24
C LEU A 6 -4.72 -18.07 -3.86
N ALA A 7 -6.03 -18.25 -3.67
CA ALA A 7 -6.92 -17.18 -3.25
C ALA A 7 -6.54 -16.63 -1.86
N GLU A 8 -6.22 -17.51 -0.91
CA GLU A 8 -5.71 -17.14 0.41
C GLU A 8 -4.38 -16.41 0.32
N GLY A 9 -3.46 -16.90 -0.51
CA GLY A 9 -2.18 -16.24 -0.76
C GLY A 9 -2.35 -14.83 -1.34
N VAL A 10 -3.25 -14.64 -2.29
CA VAL A 10 -3.57 -13.33 -2.88
C VAL A 10 -4.22 -12.41 -1.84
N MET A 11 -5.12 -12.92 -1.00
CA MET A 11 -5.73 -12.17 0.10
C MET A 11 -4.66 -11.67 1.08
N VAL A 12 -3.76 -12.54 1.55
CA VAL A 12 -2.66 -12.15 2.46
C VAL A 12 -1.71 -11.16 1.80
N PHE A 13 -1.37 -11.39 0.53
CA PHE A 13 -0.52 -10.49 -0.25
C PHE A 13 -1.15 -9.10 -0.39
N HIS A 14 -2.45 -9.03 -0.67
CA HIS A 14 -3.17 -7.77 -0.77
C HIS A 14 -3.18 -7.01 0.56
N GLY A 15 -3.43 -7.71 1.68
CA GLY A 15 -3.30 -7.15 3.02
C GLY A 15 -1.89 -6.61 3.31
N ALA A 16 -0.85 -7.36 2.91
CA ALA A 16 0.53 -6.92 3.04
C ALA A 16 0.84 -5.67 2.20
N MET A 17 0.28 -5.55 1.00
CA MET A 17 0.38 -4.33 0.19
C MET A 17 -0.25 -3.12 0.89
N LEU A 18 -1.42 -3.28 1.53
CA LEU A 18 -2.06 -2.22 2.30
C LEU A 18 -1.19 -1.78 3.49
N VAL A 19 -0.65 -2.76 4.25
CA VAL A 19 0.27 -2.45 5.36
C VAL A 19 1.50 -1.72 4.84
N PHE A 20 2.10 -2.20 3.76
CA PHE A 20 3.27 -1.57 3.14
C PHE A 20 2.95 -0.18 2.57
N PHE A 21 1.73 0.06 2.09
CA PHE A 21 1.28 1.38 1.66
C PHE A 21 1.26 2.38 2.83
N VAL A 22 0.96 1.95 4.06
CA VAL A 22 0.98 2.85 5.23
C VAL A 22 2.40 3.04 5.77
N ILE A 23 3.19 1.97 5.91
CA ILE A 23 4.48 2.03 6.62
C ILE A 23 5.71 2.11 5.70
N GLY A 24 5.57 1.76 4.42
CA GLY A 24 6.69 1.58 3.50
C GLY A 24 7.48 2.85 3.21
N GLY A 25 6.83 4.02 3.21
CA GLY A 25 7.50 5.30 3.05
C GLY A 25 8.40 5.65 4.24
N PHE A 26 8.01 5.26 5.46
CA PHE A 26 8.87 5.38 6.64
C PHE A 26 10.03 4.37 6.58
N LEU A 27 9.77 3.17 6.08
CA LEU A 27 10.81 2.14 5.90
C LEU A 27 11.89 2.59 4.91
N ALA A 28 11.52 3.40 3.91
CA ALA A 28 12.46 4.01 2.98
C ALA A 28 13.48 4.96 3.66
N TRP A 29 13.20 5.47 4.86
CA TRP A 29 14.15 6.32 5.61
C TRP A 29 15.42 5.54 6.00
N LYS A 30 15.26 4.26 6.35
CA LYS A 30 16.37 3.33 6.64
C LYS A 30 16.89 2.65 5.38
N TRP A 31 16.01 2.25 4.46
CA TRP A 31 16.35 1.54 3.24
C TRP A 31 15.89 2.29 1.99
N PRO A 32 16.69 3.24 1.47
CA PRO A 32 16.24 4.18 0.44
C PRO A 32 15.74 3.54 -0.85
N LYS A 33 16.21 2.33 -1.18
CA LYS A 33 15.77 1.60 -2.39
C LYS A 33 14.28 1.25 -2.34
N LEU A 34 13.69 1.12 -1.15
CA LEU A 34 12.27 0.82 -0.99
C LEU A 34 11.35 1.95 -1.45
N ILE A 35 11.87 3.18 -1.61
CA ILE A 35 11.06 4.29 -2.12
C ILE A 35 10.48 3.99 -3.50
N TRP A 36 11.20 3.26 -4.36
CA TRP A 36 10.72 2.90 -5.69
C TRP A 36 9.53 1.96 -5.64
N ALA A 37 9.61 0.90 -4.82
CA ALA A 37 8.49 -0.01 -4.61
C ALA A 37 7.28 0.72 -4.01
N HIS A 38 7.54 1.61 -3.05
CA HIS A 38 6.49 2.39 -2.41
C HIS A 38 5.85 3.41 -3.34
N LEU A 39 6.61 4.03 -4.25
CA LEU A 39 6.08 4.91 -5.29
C LEU A 39 5.17 4.17 -6.25
N VAL A 40 5.54 2.97 -6.70
CA VAL A 40 4.69 2.15 -7.57
C VAL A 40 3.37 1.81 -6.88
N ILE A 41 3.44 1.35 -5.63
CA ILE A 41 2.24 1.01 -4.85
C ILE A 41 1.40 2.27 -4.58
N GLY A 42 2.03 3.38 -4.20
CA GLY A 42 1.33 4.64 -3.93
C GLY A 42 0.63 5.19 -5.18
N LEU A 43 1.32 5.20 -6.32
CA LEU A 43 0.73 5.62 -7.60
C LEU A 43 -0.45 4.74 -7.97
N TRP A 44 -0.31 3.42 -7.83
CA TRP A 44 -1.37 2.47 -8.12
C TRP A 44 -2.61 2.70 -7.23
N ASN A 45 -2.41 2.93 -5.92
CA ASN A 45 -3.50 3.26 -4.99
C ASN A 45 -4.20 4.57 -5.35
N ILE A 46 -3.44 5.62 -5.73
CA ILE A 46 -4.02 6.89 -6.18
C ILE A 46 -4.88 6.67 -7.44
N THR A 47 -4.39 5.91 -8.42
CA THR A 47 -5.16 5.63 -9.63
C THR A 47 -6.46 4.90 -9.34
N ILE A 48 -6.43 3.91 -8.44
CA ILE A 48 -7.64 3.17 -8.00
C ILE A 48 -8.68 4.12 -7.43
N VAL A 49 -8.29 5.00 -6.52
CA VAL A 49 -9.21 5.94 -5.86
C VAL A 49 -9.74 6.99 -6.84
N LEU A 50 -8.91 7.50 -7.75
CA LEU A 50 -9.33 8.54 -8.69
C LEU A 50 -10.22 8.02 -9.84
N VAL A 51 -9.95 6.82 -10.32
CA VAL A 51 -10.67 6.22 -11.45
C VAL A 51 -11.86 5.36 -10.96
N ASP A 52 -12.00 5.17 -9.65
CA ASP A 52 -13.05 4.39 -9.00
C ASP A 52 -13.20 2.98 -9.61
N PHE A 53 -12.06 2.34 -9.90
CA PHE A 53 -12.03 1.00 -10.49
C PHE A 53 -11.58 -0.05 -9.47
N PRO A 54 -12.08 -1.29 -9.56
CA PRO A 54 -11.70 -2.34 -8.64
C PRO A 54 -10.21 -2.69 -8.78
N CYS A 55 -9.49 -2.78 -7.65
CA CYS A 55 -8.10 -3.23 -7.62
C CYS A 55 -7.95 -4.58 -8.35
N PRO A 56 -6.99 -4.74 -9.29
CA PRO A 56 -6.82 -5.97 -10.05
C PRO A 56 -6.49 -7.15 -9.16
N VAL A 57 -5.83 -6.92 -8.01
CA VAL A 57 -5.55 -7.96 -7.01
C VAL A 57 -6.84 -8.56 -6.47
N THR A 58 -7.85 -7.72 -6.21
CA THR A 58 -9.20 -8.19 -5.83
C THR A 58 -9.84 -9.01 -6.95
N ALA A 59 -9.67 -8.61 -8.21
CA ALA A 59 -10.23 -9.35 -9.34
C ALA A 59 -9.62 -10.75 -9.46
N VAL A 60 -8.31 -10.87 -9.27
CA VAL A 60 -7.57 -12.14 -9.23
C VAL A 60 -8.01 -13.00 -8.03
N GLU A 61 -8.16 -12.41 -6.85
CA GLU A 61 -8.66 -13.15 -5.68
C GLU A 61 -10.04 -13.74 -5.97
N LYS A 62 -10.96 -12.93 -6.51
CA LYS A 62 -12.32 -13.36 -6.81
C LYS A 62 -12.38 -14.40 -7.93
N SER A 63 -11.51 -14.34 -8.93
CA SER A 63 -11.45 -15.39 -9.97
C SER A 63 -11.00 -16.71 -9.37
N LEU A 64 -9.97 -16.72 -8.54
CA LEU A 64 -9.48 -17.91 -7.86
C LEU A 64 -10.53 -18.50 -6.90
N ARG A 65 -11.30 -17.66 -6.20
CA ARG A 65 -12.44 -18.10 -5.38
C ARG A 65 -13.54 -18.76 -6.21
N ARG A 66 -13.86 -18.22 -7.39
CA ARG A 66 -14.82 -18.86 -8.32
C ARG A 66 -14.32 -20.21 -8.81
N GLU A 67 -13.05 -20.32 -9.17
CA GLU A 67 -12.43 -21.59 -9.58
C GLU A 67 -12.44 -22.63 -8.46
N ALA A 68 -12.36 -22.17 -7.21
CA ALA A 68 -12.52 -23.00 -6.02
C ALA A 68 -13.98 -23.40 -5.72
N GLY A 69 -14.97 -22.96 -6.50
CA GLY A 69 -16.39 -23.21 -6.24
C GLY A 69 -16.98 -22.35 -5.12
N GLN A 70 -16.26 -21.32 -4.67
CA GLN A 70 -16.73 -20.38 -3.64
C GLN A 70 -17.48 -19.22 -4.28
N VAL A 71 -18.48 -18.69 -3.57
CA VAL A 71 -19.18 -17.46 -3.97
C VAL A 71 -18.30 -16.26 -3.62
N PRO A 72 -17.86 -15.43 -4.59
CA PRO A 72 -17.06 -14.24 -4.29
C PRO A 72 -17.86 -13.22 -3.49
N TYR A 73 -17.18 -12.49 -2.61
CA TYR A 73 -17.78 -11.39 -1.88
C TYR A 73 -18.09 -10.20 -2.80
N GLU A 74 -19.05 -9.37 -2.38
CA GLU A 74 -19.44 -8.14 -3.06
C GLU A 74 -18.52 -6.96 -2.70
N GLY A 75 -18.29 -6.05 -3.65
CA GLY A 75 -17.43 -4.87 -3.44
C GLY A 75 -15.92 -5.14 -3.42
N GLY A 76 -15.13 -4.23 -2.85
CA GLY A 76 -13.67 -4.31 -2.82
C GLY A 76 -13.11 -5.03 -1.59
N TYR A 77 -11.82 -5.37 -1.63
CA TYR A 77 -11.09 -5.98 -0.50
C TYR A 77 -11.26 -5.21 0.81
N ILE A 78 -11.10 -3.87 0.78
CA ILE A 78 -11.24 -3.01 1.96
C ILE A 78 -12.65 -3.13 2.55
N ARG A 79 -13.68 -3.08 1.71
CA ARG A 79 -15.08 -3.20 2.14
C ARG A 79 -15.37 -4.56 2.78
N HIS A 80 -14.74 -5.63 2.31
CA HIS A 80 -15.00 -6.98 2.80
C HIS A 80 -14.17 -7.35 4.04
N TYR A 81 -12.88 -6.97 4.08
CA TYR A 81 -11.94 -7.43 5.11
C TYR A 81 -11.55 -6.37 6.15
N VAL A 82 -11.72 -5.08 5.83
CA VAL A 82 -11.19 -3.99 6.67
C VAL A 82 -12.31 -3.16 7.28
N ASP A 83 -13.29 -2.77 6.47
CA ASP A 83 -14.46 -1.99 6.90
C ASP A 83 -15.28 -2.79 7.93
N GLY A 84 -15.59 -2.15 9.05
CA GLY A 84 -16.27 -2.77 10.20
C GLY A 84 -15.40 -3.71 11.06
N THR A 85 -14.19 -4.07 10.61
CA THR A 85 -13.27 -4.95 11.34
C THR A 85 -12.12 -4.16 11.99
N VAL A 86 -11.45 -3.31 11.21
CA VAL A 86 -10.31 -2.50 11.67
C VAL A 86 -10.76 -1.12 12.15
N TYR A 87 -11.82 -0.59 11.54
CA TYR A 87 -12.46 0.67 11.93
C TYR A 87 -13.98 0.53 11.81
N PRO A 88 -14.77 1.42 12.46
CA PRO A 88 -16.23 1.35 12.41
C PRO A 88 -16.77 1.42 10.98
N ALA A 89 -17.85 0.67 10.70
CA ALA A 89 -18.40 0.55 9.35
C ALA A 89 -18.75 1.94 8.75
N GLY A 90 -18.38 2.17 7.49
CA GLY A 90 -18.67 3.41 6.77
C GLY A 90 -17.66 4.55 6.99
N TYR A 91 -16.57 4.29 7.73
CA TYR A 91 -15.46 5.25 7.91
C TYR A 91 -14.29 5.03 6.94
N THR A 92 -14.52 4.32 5.83
CA THR A 92 -13.51 4.08 4.78
C THR A 92 -12.90 5.37 4.26
N TRP A 93 -13.71 6.40 4.03
CA TRP A 93 -13.25 7.71 3.58
C TRP A 93 -12.24 8.34 4.56
N LEU A 94 -12.46 8.17 5.87
CA LEU A 94 -11.54 8.68 6.90
C LEU A 94 -10.25 7.85 6.94
N ALA A 95 -10.37 6.54 6.80
CA ALA A 95 -9.21 5.65 6.72
C ALA A 95 -8.32 5.97 5.50
N GLU A 96 -8.93 6.28 4.35
CA GLU A 96 -8.23 6.74 3.15
C GLU A 96 -7.48 8.05 3.41
N ILE A 97 -8.15 9.06 3.97
CA ILE A 97 -7.53 10.35 4.31
C ILE A 97 -6.32 10.14 5.24
N ILE A 98 -6.47 9.32 6.27
CA ILE A 98 -5.37 9.03 7.21
C ILE A 98 -4.23 8.31 6.49
N GLY A 99 -4.53 7.29 5.69
CA GLY A 99 -3.54 6.53 4.93
C GLY A 99 -2.74 7.41 3.97
N PHE A 100 -3.41 8.22 3.15
CA PHE A 100 -2.74 9.14 2.23
C PHE A 100 -1.95 10.23 2.96
N SER A 101 -2.47 10.74 4.08
CA SER A 101 -1.76 11.72 4.91
C SER A 101 -0.45 11.15 5.45
N LEU A 102 -0.46 9.89 5.92
CA LEU A 102 0.75 9.20 6.38
C LEU A 102 1.77 9.02 5.25
N VAL A 103 1.32 8.69 4.02
CA VAL A 103 2.20 8.61 2.85
C VAL A 103 2.85 9.96 2.57
N VAL A 104 2.08 11.06 2.55
CA VAL A 104 2.63 12.42 2.33
C VAL A 104 3.66 12.77 3.41
N ILE A 105 3.34 12.56 4.69
CA ILE A 105 4.27 12.80 5.80
C ILE A 105 5.55 11.99 5.63
N SER A 106 5.43 10.71 5.24
CA SER A 106 6.57 9.83 5.03
C SER A 106 7.50 10.33 3.92
N TYR A 107 6.95 10.90 2.84
CA TYR A 107 7.71 11.48 1.73
C TYR A 107 8.41 12.77 2.10
N LEU A 108 7.72 13.65 2.83
CA LEU A 108 8.33 14.88 3.36
C LEU A 108 9.51 14.55 4.29
N GLY A 109 9.34 13.59 5.19
CA GLY A 109 10.41 13.10 6.06
C GLY A 109 11.56 12.47 5.27
N PHE A 110 11.26 11.64 4.26
CA PHE A 110 12.28 11.02 3.41
C PHE A 110 13.11 12.06 2.65
N ALA A 111 12.45 13.04 2.04
CA ALA A 111 13.10 14.15 1.33
C ALA A 111 14.02 14.95 2.27
N TRP A 112 13.54 15.29 3.46
CA TRP A 112 14.32 16.01 4.46
C TRP A 112 15.56 15.24 4.93
N ILE A 113 15.42 13.94 5.21
CA ILE A 113 16.55 13.07 5.58
C ILE A 113 17.59 13.02 4.46
N MET A 114 17.13 12.91 3.20
CA MET A 114 18.02 12.86 2.03
C MET A 114 18.78 14.17 1.82
N VAL A 115 18.11 15.32 1.96
CA VAL A 115 18.77 16.64 1.89
C VAL A 115 19.83 16.75 2.99
N ARG A 116 19.50 16.41 4.24
CA ARG A 116 20.46 16.45 5.36
C ARG A 116 21.65 15.52 5.14
N ARG A 117 21.44 14.30 4.61
CA ARG A 117 22.53 13.36 4.29
C ARG A 117 23.44 13.91 3.17
N ARG A 118 22.87 14.55 2.14
CA ARG A 118 23.65 15.17 1.05
C ARG A 118 24.47 16.37 1.55
N GLN A 119 23.89 17.22 2.40
CA GLN A 119 24.60 18.36 3.00
C GLN A 119 25.78 17.90 3.86
N ARG A 120 25.61 16.87 4.70
CA ARG A 120 26.71 16.30 5.48
C ARG A 120 27.84 15.76 4.60
N ARG A 121 27.50 15.03 3.53
CA ARG A 121 28.51 14.51 2.58
C ARG A 121 29.28 15.62 1.88
N ARG A 122 28.61 16.71 1.49
CA ARG A 122 29.26 17.88 0.88
C ARG A 122 30.19 18.60 1.86
N ALA A 123 29.81 18.73 3.13
CA ALA A 123 30.64 19.35 4.16
C ALA A 123 31.91 18.54 4.49
N THR A 124 31.90 17.23 4.27
CA THR A 124 33.06 16.34 4.48
C THR A 124 33.84 16.05 3.19
N ALA A 125 33.42 16.56 2.03
CA ALA A 125 34.19 16.39 0.80
C ALA A 125 35.44 17.28 0.90
N PRO A 126 36.67 16.74 0.83
CA PRO A 126 37.88 17.54 0.83
C PRO A 126 37.82 18.54 -0.33
N HIS A 127 38.20 19.80 -0.07
CA HIS A 127 38.49 20.75 -1.13
C HIS A 127 39.63 20.16 -1.97
N ALA A 128 39.29 19.62 -3.15
CA ALA A 128 40.23 19.23 -4.18
C ALA A 128 40.67 20.48 -4.97
#